data_AF-A0A510V1Q4-F1
#
_entry.id   AF-A0A510V1Q4-F1
#
_cell.length_a   1.000
_cell.length_b   1.000
_cell.length_c   1.000
_cell.angle_alpha   90.00
_cell.angle_beta   90.00
_cell.angle_gamma   90.00
#
_symmetry.space_group_name_H-M   'P 1'
#
loop_
_entity.id
_entity.type
_entity.pdbx_description
1 polymer ?
#
loop_
_entity_poly.entity_id
_entity_poly.type
_entity_poly.pdbx_seq_one_letter_code
_entity_poly.pdbx_strand_id
1 'polypeptide(L)'
;MSDWNQQIIDEFRANGGDVRTNGFGRGLVLLHHRGARTGTERVSPVAGIRVDEDTWLAAASKGGAPDNPAWFHNLLAHPDVEIETPDDGTVPVRATQLVGAERDAAWARFTERSEGFRSYEQRTTRTIPVLQLTRRQA
;
A
#
# COMPACT_ATOMS: atom_id res chain seq x y z
N MET A 1 -16.70 0.11 -7.38
CA MET A 1 -15.35 0.65 -7.09
C MET A 1 -15.28 1.99 -7.81
N SER A 2 -14.62 3.01 -7.24
CA SER A 2 -14.52 4.29 -7.96
C SER A 2 -13.86 4.06 -9.32
N ASP A 3 -14.39 4.68 -10.37
CA ASP A 3 -13.84 4.60 -11.73
C ASP A 3 -12.33 4.92 -11.73
N TRP A 4 -11.91 5.78 -10.80
CA TRP A 4 -10.51 6.12 -10.57
C TRP A 4 -9.62 4.94 -10.13
N ASN A 5 -10.03 4.11 -9.16
CA ASN A 5 -9.21 2.97 -8.73
C ASN A 5 -9.03 1.97 -9.88
N GLN A 6 -10.11 1.73 -10.64
CA GLN A 6 -10.07 0.81 -11.77
C GLN A 6 -9.12 1.32 -12.85
N GLN A 7 -9.19 2.62 -13.19
CA GLN A 7 -8.27 3.25 -14.13
C GLN A 7 -6.80 3.05 -13.74
N ILE A 8 -6.46 3.28 -12.46
CA ILE A 8 -5.08 3.10 -11.97
C ILE A 8 -4.63 1.64 -12.04
N ILE A 9 -5.52 0.70 -11.70
CA ILE A 9 -5.24 -0.74 -11.80
C ILE A 9 -4.99 -1.15 -13.25
N ASP A 10 -5.83 -0.70 -14.17
CA ASP A 10 -5.73 -1.04 -15.58
C ASP A 10 -4.44 -0.46 -16.19
N GLU A 11 -4.11 0.79 -15.86
CA GLU A 11 -2.86 1.43 -16.29
C GLU A 11 -1.63 0.69 -15.73
N PHE A 12 -1.63 0.35 -14.44
CA PHE A 12 -0.56 -0.42 -13.80
C PHE A 12 -0.31 -1.72 -14.56
N ARG A 13 -1.37 -2.49 -14.85
CA ARG A 13 -1.26 -3.80 -15.51
C ARG A 13 -0.87 -3.67 -16.99
N ALA A 14 -1.38 -2.65 -17.68
CA ALA A 14 -1.06 -2.43 -19.09
C ALA A 14 0.40 -1.98 -19.31
N ASN A 15 1.01 -1.30 -18.33
CA ASN A 15 2.32 -0.65 -18.47
C ASN A 15 3.42 -1.26 -17.60
N GLY A 16 3.30 -2.53 -17.21
CA GLY A 16 4.34 -3.23 -16.43
C GLY A 16 4.64 -2.54 -15.08
N GLY A 17 3.61 -1.99 -14.44
CA GLY A 17 3.69 -1.32 -13.15
C GLY A 17 4.05 0.17 -13.19
N ASP A 18 4.19 0.80 -14.37
CA ASP A 18 4.40 2.24 -14.50
C ASP A 18 3.07 3.00 -14.70
N VAL A 19 2.69 3.81 -13.70
CA VAL A 19 1.44 4.58 -13.70
C VAL A 19 1.73 6.07 -13.86
N ARG A 20 1.42 6.64 -15.02
CA ARG A 20 1.64 8.05 -15.34
C ARG A 20 0.56 8.95 -14.77
N THR A 21 -0.66 8.43 -14.62
CA THR A 21 -1.74 9.16 -13.96
C THR A 21 -1.29 9.64 -12.58
N ASN A 22 -1.43 10.95 -12.32
CA ASN A 22 -0.99 11.63 -11.10
C ASN A 22 0.51 11.48 -10.77
N GLY A 23 1.34 11.08 -11.74
CA GLY A 23 2.79 10.99 -11.58
C GLY A 23 3.23 9.89 -10.60
N PHE A 24 2.44 8.84 -10.42
CA PHE A 24 2.79 7.75 -9.50
C PHE A 24 4.04 6.96 -9.92
N GLY A 25 4.34 6.93 -11.23
CA GLY A 25 5.40 6.14 -11.83
C GLY A 25 5.32 4.68 -11.40
N ARG A 26 6.47 4.09 -11.08
CA ARG A 26 6.60 2.73 -10.52
C ARG A 26 6.48 2.68 -8.98
N GLY A 27 5.83 3.67 -8.37
CA GLY A 27 5.73 3.82 -6.91
C GLY A 27 4.53 3.13 -6.26
N LEU A 28 3.80 2.30 -7.01
CA LEU A 28 2.60 1.62 -6.54
C LEU A 28 2.82 0.10 -6.46
N VAL A 29 2.05 -0.53 -5.59
CA VAL A 29 1.73 -1.95 -5.66
C VAL A 29 0.21 -2.10 -5.72
N LEU A 30 -0.29 -3.14 -6.40
CA LEU A 30 -1.70 -3.49 -6.31
C LEU A 30 -1.88 -4.47 -5.17
N LEU A 31 -2.57 -4.03 -4.13
CA LEU A 31 -2.83 -4.83 -2.94
C LEU A 31 -4.13 -5.61 -3.11
N HIS A 32 -4.05 -6.94 -3.12
CA HIS A 32 -5.22 -7.81 -3.01
C HIS A 32 -5.60 -7.94 -1.53
N HIS A 33 -6.89 -7.79 -1.22
CA HIS A 33 -7.36 -7.91 0.16
C HIS A 33 -8.82 -8.38 0.22
N ARG A 34 -9.11 -9.12 1.27
CA ARG A 34 -10.45 -9.64 1.56
C ARG A 34 -11.14 -8.79 2.61
N GLY A 35 -12.35 -8.33 2.32
CA GLY A 35 -13.13 -7.50 3.24
C GLY A 35 -13.38 -8.18 4.59
N ALA A 36 -12.83 -7.66 5.69
CA ALA A 36 -12.90 -8.29 7.02
C ALA A 36 -14.33 -8.62 7.49
N ARG A 37 -15.32 -7.80 7.09
CA ARG A 37 -16.74 -8.01 7.41
C ARG A 37 -17.54 -8.71 6.32
N THR A 38 -17.09 -8.60 5.07
CA THR A 38 -17.90 -8.95 3.89
C THR A 38 -17.40 -10.20 3.17
N GLY A 39 -16.16 -10.61 3.42
CA GLY A 39 -15.50 -11.68 2.67
C GLY A 39 -15.23 -11.37 1.20
N THR A 40 -15.60 -10.18 0.69
CA THR A 40 -15.44 -9.81 -0.72
C THR A 40 -13.99 -9.47 -1.04
N GLU A 41 -13.45 -10.10 -2.08
CA GLU A 41 -12.14 -9.80 -2.64
C GLU A 41 -12.11 -8.43 -3.32
N ARG A 42 -11.03 -7.69 -3.10
CA ARG A 42 -10.82 -6.34 -3.61
C ARG A 42 -9.36 -6.13 -3.96
N VAL A 43 -9.12 -5.24 -4.92
CA VAL A 43 -7.79 -4.76 -5.27
C VAL A 43 -7.72 -3.27 -4.97
N SER A 44 -6.62 -2.80 -4.41
CA SER A 44 -6.40 -1.38 -4.15
C SER A 44 -4.99 -0.97 -4.55
N PRO A 45 -4.83 0.03 -5.44
CA PRO A 45 -3.52 0.61 -5.70
C PRO A 45 -3.08 1.38 -4.46
N VAL A 46 -1.89 1.06 -3.94
CA VAL A 46 -1.32 1.71 -2.75
C VAL A 46 0.13 2.09 -3.02
N ALA A 47 0.59 3.17 -2.39
CA ALA A 47 2.00 3.53 -2.45
C ALA A 47 2.83 2.44 -1.77
N GLY A 48 3.78 1.91 -2.54
CA GLY A 48 4.67 0.83 -2.13
C GLY A 48 6.13 1.27 -2.20
N ILE A 49 6.92 0.91 -1.19
CA ILE A 49 8.38 1.06 -1.22
C ILE A 49 8.99 -0.33 -1.03
N ARG A 50 9.72 -0.82 -2.03
CA ARG A 50 10.55 -2.02 -1.87
C ARG A 50 11.76 -1.67 -0.99
N VAL A 51 11.99 -2.46 0.05
CA VAL A 51 13.10 -2.23 1.00
C VAL A 51 14.23 -3.23 0.82
N ASP A 52 13.92 -4.44 0.35
CA ASP A 52 14.86 -5.48 -0.04
C ASP A 52 14.17 -6.44 -1.04
N GLU A 53 14.81 -7.58 -1.35
CA GLU A 53 14.29 -8.55 -2.32
C GLU A 53 12.90 -9.09 -1.96
N ASP A 54 12.62 -9.24 -0.66
CA ASP A 54 11.45 -9.94 -0.14
C ASP A 54 10.50 -9.03 0.62
N THR A 55 10.81 -7.75 0.76
CA THR A 55 10.06 -6.86 1.66
C THR A 55 9.65 -5.56 1.00
N TRP A 56 8.40 -5.16 1.24
CA TRP A 56 7.82 -3.88 0.85
C TRP A 56 7.19 -3.17 2.05
N LEU A 57 7.04 -1.86 1.96
CA LEU A 57 6.27 -1.04 2.88
C LEU A 57 5.05 -0.47 2.17
N ALA A 58 3.91 -0.45 2.86
CA ALA A 58 2.68 0.17 2.40
C ALA A 58 2.14 1.16 3.43
N ALA A 59 1.87 2.40 3.02
CA ALA A 59 1.35 3.45 3.89
C ALA A 59 -0.17 3.56 3.81
N ALA A 60 -0.85 3.42 4.95
CA ALA A 60 -2.29 3.62 5.10
C ALA A 60 -2.67 5.12 5.20
N SER A 61 -2.15 5.93 4.29
CA SER A 61 -2.25 7.40 4.35
C SER A 61 -3.64 7.92 3.99
N LYS A 62 -4.31 7.31 2.99
CA LYS A 62 -5.62 7.74 2.46
C LYS A 62 -5.66 9.27 2.21
N GLY A 63 -4.56 9.83 1.70
CA GLY A 63 -4.44 11.27 1.43
C GLY A 63 -4.56 12.18 2.66
N GLY A 64 -4.31 11.67 3.87
CA GLY A 64 -4.46 12.41 5.12
C GLY A 64 -5.90 12.44 5.64
N ALA A 65 -6.78 11.56 5.17
CA ALA A 65 -8.13 11.42 5.70
C ALA A 65 -8.10 11.08 7.21
N PRO A 66 -9.13 11.51 7.98
CA PRO A 66 -9.20 11.30 9.43
C PRO A 66 -9.31 9.82 9.82
N ASP A 67 -9.74 8.95 8.90
CA ASP A 67 -9.90 7.51 9.10
C ASP A 67 -8.91 6.68 8.29
N ASN A 68 -8.64 5.46 8.75
CA ASN A 68 -7.82 4.51 8.02
C ASN A 68 -8.58 3.96 6.80
N PRO A 69 -7.88 3.61 5.70
CA PRO A 69 -8.52 2.98 4.55
C PRO A 69 -9.02 1.57 4.90
N ALA A 70 -10.11 1.13 4.26
CA ALA A 70 -10.70 -0.18 4.55
C ALA A 70 -9.71 -1.35 4.40
N TRP A 71 -8.79 -1.26 3.42
CA TRP A 71 -7.77 -2.29 3.21
C TRP A 71 -6.85 -2.48 4.42
N PHE A 72 -6.60 -1.43 5.22
CA PHE A 72 -5.80 -1.55 6.45
C PHE A 72 -6.45 -2.52 7.43
N HIS A 73 -7.75 -2.33 7.70
CA HIS A 73 -8.51 -3.22 8.58
C HIS A 73 -8.63 -4.63 8.02
N ASN A 74 -8.70 -4.76 6.69
CA ASN A 74 -8.75 -6.06 6.01
C ASN A 74 -7.45 -6.84 6.22
N LEU A 75 -6.28 -6.19 6.09
CA LEU A 75 -4.99 -6.84 6.32
C LEU A 75 -4.75 -7.20 7.79
N LEU A 76 -5.29 -6.43 8.74
CA LEU A 76 -5.22 -6.83 10.16
C LEU A 76 -6.02 -8.11 10.44
N ALA A 77 -7.15 -8.32 9.74
CA ALA A 77 -7.98 -9.52 9.90
C ALA A 77 -7.46 -10.71 9.08
N HIS A 78 -6.91 -10.43 7.89
CA HIS A 78 -6.44 -11.41 6.91
C HIS A 78 -5.06 -10.97 6.38
N PRO A 79 -3.97 -11.27 7.11
CA PRO A 79 -2.65 -10.73 6.80
C PRO A 79 -1.94 -11.43 5.65
N ASP A 80 -2.31 -12.67 5.34
CA ASP A 80 -1.72 -13.42 4.22
C ASP A 80 -2.47 -13.07 2.94
N VAL A 81 -1.81 -12.32 2.06
CA VAL A 81 -2.39 -11.74 0.85
C VAL A 81 -1.44 -11.84 -0.33
N GLU A 82 -1.83 -11.26 -1.46
CA GLU A 82 -1.00 -11.11 -2.65
C GLU A 82 -0.84 -9.62 -2.99
N ILE A 83 0.31 -9.27 -3.55
CA ILE A 83 0.54 -7.97 -4.17
C ILE A 83 1.02 -8.14 -5.59
N GLU A 84 0.61 -7.25 -6.49
CA GLU A 84 1.26 -7.09 -7.78
C GLU A 84 2.30 -5.96 -7.66
N THR A 85 3.55 -6.24 -8.04
CA THR A 85 4.65 -5.28 -8.02
C THR A 85 5.16 -5.02 -9.44
N PRO A 86 5.75 -3.85 -9.70
CA PRO A 86 6.32 -3.54 -11.02
C PRO A 86 7.45 -4.48 -11.45
N ASP A 87 8.16 -5.09 -10.51
CA ASP A 87 9.40 -5.83 -10.78
C ASP A 87 9.20 -7.36 -10.74
N ASP A 88 8.33 -7.86 -9.85
CA ASP A 88 8.22 -9.30 -9.56
C ASP A 88 6.85 -9.89 -9.95
N GLY A 89 5.94 -9.08 -10.52
CA GLY A 89 4.57 -9.51 -10.82
C GLY A 89 3.79 -9.81 -9.54
N THR A 90 3.06 -10.93 -9.51
CA THR A 90 2.25 -11.32 -8.33
C THR A 90 3.11 -12.04 -7.29
N VAL A 91 3.14 -11.51 -6.07
CA VAL A 91 3.94 -12.02 -4.96
C VAL A 91 3.03 -12.32 -3.76
N PRO A 92 3.04 -13.54 -3.21
CA PRO A 92 2.38 -13.84 -1.95
C PRO A 92 3.15 -13.19 -0.80
N VAL A 93 2.46 -12.44 0.05
CA VAL A 93 3.06 -11.71 1.17
C VAL A 93 2.28 -11.93 2.46
N ARG A 94 2.93 -11.67 3.59
CA ARG A 94 2.30 -11.49 4.89
C ARG A 94 2.42 -10.04 5.33
N ALA A 95 1.30 -9.43 5.69
CA ALA A 95 1.23 -8.07 6.19
C ALA A 95 1.43 -8.03 7.71
N THR A 96 2.35 -7.18 8.16
CA THR A 96 2.60 -6.90 9.57
C THR A 96 2.54 -5.39 9.79
N GLN A 97 1.68 -4.94 10.71
CA GLN A 97 1.66 -3.53 11.10
C GLN A 97 2.92 -3.20 11.90
N LEU A 98 3.66 -2.19 11.44
CA LEU A 98 4.78 -1.64 12.19
C LEU A 98 4.26 -0.70 13.28
N VAL A 99 4.98 -0.63 14.40
CA VAL A 99 4.66 0.23 15.54
C VAL A 99 5.91 0.94 16.07
N GLY A 100 5.72 2.03 16.81
CA GLY A 100 6.82 2.79 17.43
C GLY A 100 7.93 3.18 16.45
N ALA A 101 9.18 2.98 16.86
CA ALA A 101 10.35 3.39 16.10
C ALA A 101 10.45 2.74 14.71
N GLU A 102 10.00 1.49 14.55
CA GLU A 102 10.02 0.80 13.24
C GLU A 102 9.06 1.46 12.26
N ARG A 103 7.86 1.84 12.73
CA ARG A 103 6.88 2.58 11.93
C ARG A 103 7.41 3.95 11.56
N ASP A 104 8.05 4.65 12.50
CA ASP A 104 8.55 6.00 12.26
C ASP A 104 9.71 5.98 11.24
N ALA A 105 10.62 5.01 11.34
CA ALA A 105 11.68 4.79 10.35
C ALA A 105 11.11 4.43 8.97
N ALA A 106 10.07 3.59 8.91
CA ALA A 106 9.40 3.26 7.66
C ALA A 106 8.66 4.47 7.06
N TRP A 107 8.03 5.30 7.88
CA TRP A 107 7.35 6.52 7.45
C TRP A 107 8.32 7.58 6.91
N ALA A 108 9.51 7.71 7.52
CA ALA A 108 10.56 8.59 7.03
C ALA A 108 10.86 8.34 5.53
N ARG A 109 10.95 7.07 5.11
CA ARG A 109 11.17 6.68 3.70
C ARG A 109 10.07 7.19 2.76
N PHE A 110 8.82 7.20 3.18
CA PHE A 110 7.72 7.77 2.39
C PHE A 110 7.85 9.29 2.26
N THR A 111 8.19 9.97 3.34
CA THR A 111 8.36 11.43 3.37
C THR A 111 9.65 11.95 2.71
N GLU A 112 10.64 11.08 2.54
CA GLU A 112 11.83 11.31 1.70
C GLU A 112 11.49 11.17 0.22
N ARG A 113 10.65 10.20 -0.14
CA ARG A 113 10.25 9.95 -1.53
C ARG A 113 9.28 10.99 -2.08
N SER A 114 8.36 11.52 -1.26
CA SER A 114 7.38 12.51 -1.71
C SER A 114 6.94 13.44 -0.58
N GLU A 115 7.02 14.74 -0.83
CA GLU A 115 6.50 15.79 0.05
C GLU A 115 5.00 15.65 0.34
N GLY A 116 4.24 15.00 -0.56
CA GLY A 116 2.83 14.71 -0.38
C GLY A 116 2.54 13.93 0.91
N PHE A 117 3.41 12.99 1.29
CA PHE A 117 3.24 12.24 2.54
C PHE A 117 3.41 13.11 3.78
N ARG A 118 4.32 14.10 3.76
CA ARG A 118 4.45 15.06 4.86
C ARG A 118 3.17 15.88 5.02
N SER A 119 2.60 16.33 3.90
CA SER A 119 1.32 17.04 3.91
C SER A 119 0.17 16.18 4.46
N TYR A 120 0.13 14.88 4.15
CA TYR A 120 -0.90 13.98 4.67
C TYR A 120 -0.85 13.83 6.19
N GLU A 121 0.35 13.75 6.78
CA GLU A 121 0.51 13.68 8.24
C GLU A 121 0.04 14.96 8.93
N GLN A 122 0.31 16.13 8.35
CA GLN A 122 -0.16 17.42 8.88
C GLN A 122 -1.67 17.60 8.82
N ARG A 123 -2.35 16.88 7.92
CA ARG A 123 -3.80 16.98 7.69
C ARG A 123 -4.64 16.09 8.60
N THR A 124 -4.01 15.29 9.45
CA THR A 124 -4.71 14.34 10.31
C THR A 124 -4.13 14.32 11.71
N THR A 125 -4.93 13.90 12.68
CA THR A 125 -4.50 13.72 14.07
C THR A 125 -4.12 12.29 14.41
N ARG A 126 -4.44 11.33 13.51
CA ARG A 126 -4.04 9.93 13.69
C ARG A 126 -2.59 9.73 13.24
N THR A 127 -1.92 8.83 13.93
CA THR A 127 -0.70 8.21 13.44
C THR A 127 -1.01 7.43 12.16
N ILE A 128 -0.44 7.83 11.01
CA ILE A 128 -0.64 7.10 9.76
C ILE A 128 0.03 5.72 9.87
N PRO A 129 -0.72 4.60 9.77
CA PRO A 129 -0.14 3.28 9.86
C PRO A 129 0.75 2.96 8.66
N VAL A 130 1.81 2.21 8.92
CA VAL A 130 2.66 1.60 7.90
C VAL A 130 2.66 0.09 8.12
N LEU A 131 2.49 -0.66 7.04
CA LEU A 131 2.57 -2.12 7.07
C LEU A 131 3.80 -2.56 6.30
N GLN A 132 4.53 -3.50 6.89
CA GLN A 132 5.53 -4.29 6.20
C GLN A 132 4.83 -5.46 5.52
N LEU A 133 5.15 -5.68 4.25
CA LEU A 133 4.68 -6.79 3.44
C LEU A 133 5.89 -7.66 3.14
N THR A 134 5.97 -8.83 3.75
CA THR A 134 7.11 -9.75 3.58
C THR A 134 6.68 -10.94 2.74
N ARG A 135 7.46 -11.26 1.70
CA ARG A 135 7.25 -12.41 0.81
C ARG A 135 7.11 -13.68 1.64
N ARG A 136 6.07 -14.45 1.35
CA ARG A 136 5.89 -15.79 1.92
C ARG A 136 6.62 -16.79 1.05
N GLN A 137 7.43 -17.64 1.65
CA GLN A 137 7.98 -18.79 0.96
C GLN A 137 6.88 -19.82 0.72
N ALA A 138 6.89 -20.42 -0.47
CA ALA A 138 5.97 -21.49 -0.85
C ALA A 138 6.27 -22.79 -0.09
#